data_AF-A0A6B3G7G2-F1
#
_entry.id   AF-A0A6B3G7G2-F1
#
_cell.length_a   1.000
_cell.length_b   1.000
_cell.length_c   1.000
_cell.angle_alpha   90.00
_cell.angle_beta   90.00
_cell.angle_gamma   90.00
#
_symmetry.space_group_name_H-M   'P 1'
#
loop_
_entity.id
_entity.type
_entity.pdbx_description
1 polymer ?
#
loop_
_entity_poly.entity_id
_entity_poly.type
_entity_poly.pdbx_seq_one_letter_code
_entity_poly.pdbx_strand_id
1 'polypeptide(L)' 'LDAELIILADQAYRALGLRQFRILLNSLGDKECRPVYREALQTFLRDLDLDEETRRRIEINPLRVLDDKRADVQK' A
#
# COMPACT_ATOMS: atom_id res chain seq x y z
N LEU A 1 -2.62 -18.79 10.35
CA LEU A 1 -3.16 -18.63 8.98
C LEU A 1 -2.25 -17.79 8.07
N ASP A 2 -1.98 -16.51 8.35
CA ASP A 2 -1.18 -15.68 7.41
C ASP A 2 0.21 -16.27 7.12
N ALA A 3 0.91 -16.75 8.15
CA ALA A 3 2.20 -17.39 7.99
C ALA A 3 2.15 -18.66 7.12
N GLU A 4 1.10 -19.48 7.26
CA GLU A 4 0.92 -20.69 6.45
C GLU A 4 0.69 -20.35 4.98
N LEU A 5 -0.11 -19.31 4.70
CA LEU A 5 -0.33 -18.83 3.33
C LEU A 5 0.95 -18.27 2.70
N ILE A 6 1.77 -17.55 3.47
CA ILE A 6 3.06 -17.05 3.01
C ILE A 6 4.00 -18.21 2.66
N ILE A 7 4.06 -19.24 3.51
CA ILE A 7 4.87 -20.44 3.27
C ILE A 7 4.38 -21.19 2.03
N LEU A 8 3.06 -21.34 1.88
CA LEU A 8 2.47 -21.99 0.71
C LEU A 8 2.84 -21.26 -0.59
N ALA A 9 2.83 -19.92 -0.60
CA ALA A 9 3.24 -19.13 -1.74
C ALA A 9 4.73 -19.30 -2.10
N ASP A 10 5.63 -19.29 -1.10
CA ASP A 10 7.06 -19.55 -1.30
C ASP A 10 7.30 -20.95 -1.89
N GLN A 11 6.64 -21.97 -1.34
CA GLN A 11 6.74 -23.35 -1.81
C GLN A 11 6.21 -23.50 -3.23
N ALA A 12 5.09 -22.87 -3.57
CA ALA A 12 4.52 -22.92 -4.90
C ALA A 12 5.46 -22.32 -5.96
N TYR A 13 6.06 -21.16 -5.69
CA TYR A 13 7.01 -20.55 -6.62
C TYR A 13 8.30 -21.38 -6.78
N ARG A 14 8.81 -21.97 -5.70
CA ARG A 14 9.96 -22.88 -5.78
C ARG A 14 9.65 -24.15 -6.57
N ALA A 15 8.46 -24.73 -6.39
CA ALA A 15 8.02 -25.92 -7.12
C ALA A 15 7.91 -25.67 -8.64
N LEU A 16 7.59 -24.44 -9.04
CA LEU A 16 7.61 -24.00 -10.44
C LEU A 16 9.02 -23.72 -10.99
N GLY A 17 10.06 -23.87 -10.17
CA GLY A 17 11.46 -23.63 -10.56
C GLY A 17 11.90 -22.16 -10.46
N LEU A 18 11.07 -21.25 -9.92
CA LEU A 18 11.44 -19.87 -9.71
C LEU A 18 12.44 -19.76 -8.55
N ARG A 19 13.58 -19.10 -8.79
CA ARG A 19 14.67 -18.96 -7.80
C ARG A 19 14.96 -17.51 -7.40
N GLN A 20 14.51 -16.54 -8.21
CA GLN A 20 14.80 -15.13 -8.02
C GLN A 20 13.51 -14.35 -7.79
N PHE A 21 12.86 -14.61 -6.66
CA PHE A 21 11.70 -13.84 -6.22
C PHE A 21 11.92 -13.34 -4.80
N ARG A 22 11.19 -12.28 -4.46
CA ARG A 22 11.15 -11.72 -3.11
C ARG A 22 9.70 -11.55 -2.72
N ILE A 23 9.33 -12.08 -1.56
CA ILE A 23 8.03 -11.81 -0.96
C ILE A 23 8.14 -10.49 -0.19
N LEU A 24 7.26 -9.54 -0.53
CA LEU A 24 7.12 -8.26 0.17
C LEU A 24 5.84 -8.32 1.01
N LEU A 25 5.99 -8.08 2.31
CA LEU A 25 4.89 -8.11 3.27
C LEU A 25 4.61 -6.69 3.77
N ASN A 26 3.33 -6.40 4.01
CA ASN A 26 2.86 -5.15 4.60
C ASN A 26 1.66 -5.43 5.52
N SER A 27 1.37 -4.51 6.42
CA SER A 27 0.16 -4.49 7.26
C SER A 27 -0.55 -3.15 7.10
N LEU A 28 -1.87 -3.18 6.88
CA LEU A 28 -2.71 -1.98 6.87
C LEU A 28 -3.22 -1.58 8.25
N GLY A 29 -2.74 -2.27 9.31
CA GLY A 29 -3.24 -2.13 10.66
C GLY A 29 -4.62 -2.74 10.87
N ASP A 30 -5.15 -2.54 12.07
CA ASP A 30 -6.48 -3.00 12.49
C ASP A 30 -7.49 -1.84 12.53
N LYS A 31 -8.64 -2.07 13.16
CA LYS A 31 -9.70 -1.06 13.28
C LYS A 31 -9.35 0.10 14.20
N GLU A 32 -8.36 -0.06 15.08
CA GLU A 32 -7.95 0.96 16.04
C GLU A 32 -6.84 1.84 15.46
N CYS A 33 -5.81 1.22 14.85
CA CYS A 33 -4.67 1.97 14.31
C CYS A 33 -4.97 2.61 12.94
N ARG A 34 -5.78 1.95 12.10
CA ARG A 34 -6.00 2.40 10.71
C ARG A 34 -6.71 3.75 10.60
N PRO A 35 -7.74 4.08 11.39
CA PRO A 35 -8.39 5.40 11.33
C PRO A 35 -7.40 6.53 11.64
N VAL A 36 -6.60 6.38 12.69
CA VAL A 36 -5.59 7.38 13.11
C VAL A 36 -4.55 7.58 12.02
N TYR A 37 -4.04 6.49 11.43
CA TYR A 37 -3.09 6.57 10.33
C TYR A 37 -3.69 7.24 9.08
N ARG A 38 -4.96 6.92 8.75
CA ARG A 38 -5.65 7.52 7.61
C ARG A 38 -5.82 9.03 7.77
N GLU A 39 -6.19 9.49 8.95
CA GLU A 39 -6.36 10.93 9.23
C GLU A 39 -5.03 11.68 9.16
N ALA A 40 -3.97 11.11 9.75
CA ALA A 40 -2.62 11.67 9.67
C ALA A 40 -2.13 11.75 8.22
N LEU A 41 -2.33 10.67 7.44
CA LEU A 41 -1.96 10.62 6.03
C LEU A 41 -2.78 11.62 5.19
N GLN A 42 -4.08 11.72 5.45
CA GLN A 42 -4.95 12.67 4.75
C GLN A 42 -4.51 14.11 5.01
N THR A 43 -4.21 14.44 6.26
CA THR A 43 -3.71 15.77 6.64
C THR A 43 -2.40 16.08 5.93
N PHE A 44 -1.45 15.15 5.99
CA PHE A 44 -0.16 15.28 5.30
C PHE A 44 -0.31 15.52 3.80
N LEU A 45 -1.16 14.73 3.12
CA LEU A 45 -1.33 14.83 1.67
C LEU A 45 -2.07 16.11 1.22
N ARG A 46 -2.91 16.71 2.07
CA ARG A 46 -3.61 17.97 1.75
C ARG A 46 -2.67 19.17 1.63
N ASP A 47 -1.54 19.13 2.34
CA ASP A 47 -0.56 20.20 2.36
C ASP A 47 0.39 20.15 1.14
N LEU A 48 0.32 19.09 0.34
CA LEU A 48 1.12 18.92 -0.87
C LEU A 48 0.46 19.57 -2.09
N ASP A 49 1.28 20.07 -3.01
CA ASP A 49 0.82 20.61 -4.29
C ASP A 49 0.51 19.48 -5.28
N LEU A 50 -0.68 18.89 -5.12
CA LEU A 50 -1.16 17.76 -5.91
C LEU A 50 -2.31 18.19 -6.84
N ASP A 51 -2.43 17.50 -7.97
CA ASP A 51 -3.50 17.71 -8.94
C ASP A 51 -4.89 17.38 -8.38
N GLU A 52 -5.93 17.90 -9.04
CA GLU A 52 -7.31 17.77 -8.58
C GLU A 52 -7.78 16.30 -8.46
N GLU A 53 -7.32 15.42 -9.35
CA GLU A 53 -7.67 14.00 -9.28
C GLU A 53 -7.07 13.36 -8.03
N THR A 54 -5.81 13.67 -7.72
CA THR A 54 -5.16 13.21 -6.49
C THR A 54 -5.87 13.75 -5.26
N ARG A 55 -6.24 15.05 -5.25
CA ARG A 55 -7.00 15.66 -4.15
C ARG A 55 -8.33 14.97 -3.90
N ARG A 56 -9.05 14.56 -4.95
CA ARG A 56 -10.29 13.77 -4.80
C ARG A 56 -10.02 12.38 -4.22
N ARG A 57 -8.91 11.73 -4.61
CA ARG A 57 -8.51 10.41 -4.08
C ARG A 57 -8.15 10.47 -2.60
N ILE A 58 -7.53 11.56 -2.13
CA ILE A 58 -7.21 11.81 -0.72
C ILE A 58 -8.48 11.73 0.14
N GLU A 59 -9.58 12.34 -0.29
CA GLU A 59 -10.82 12.37 0.48
C GLU A 59 -11.55 11.02 0.54
N ILE A 60 -11.46 10.21 -0.52
CA ILE A 60 -12.13 8.90 -0.59
C ILE A 60 -11.29 7.82 0.08
N ASN A 61 -10.01 7.71 -0.29
CA ASN A 61 -9.10 6.72 0.24
C ASN A 61 -7.63 7.18 0.10
N PRO A 62 -7.06 7.83 1.12
CA PRO A 62 -5.72 8.43 1.04
C PRO A 62 -4.62 7.37 0.82
N LEU A 63 -4.87 6.10 1.20
CA LEU A 63 -3.92 5.00 0.96
C LEU A 63 -3.67 4.75 -0.53
N ARG A 64 -4.64 5.03 -1.41
CA ARG A 64 -4.48 4.83 -2.85
C ARG A 64 -3.50 5.79 -3.50
N VAL A 65 -3.23 6.92 -2.85
CA VAL A 65 -2.23 7.89 -3.32
C VAL A 65 -0.83 7.28 -3.24
N LEU A 66 -0.58 6.39 -2.26
CA LEU A 66 0.70 5.69 -2.12
C LEU A 66 0.99 4.70 -3.26
N ASP A 67 -0.06 4.23 -3.94
CA ASP A 67 0.05 3.33 -5.10
C ASP A 67 -0.03 4.09 -6.45
N ASP A 68 -0.07 5.43 -6.42
CA ASP A 68 -0.15 6.22 -7.65
C ASP A 68 1.15 6.13 -8.44
N LYS A 69 1.03 5.83 -9.73
CA LYS A 69 2.16 5.62 -10.65
C LYS A 69 2.46 6.83 -11.52
N ARG A 70 1.72 7.93 -11.37
CA ARG A 70 1.96 9.16 -12.12
C ARG A 70 3.26 9.81 -11.64
N ALA A 71 4.12 10.19 -12.58
CA ALA A 71 5.43 10.75 -12.29
C ALA A 71 5.38 12.04 -11.45
N ASP A 72 4.29 12.80 -11.54
CA ASP A 72 4.12 14.04 -10.77
C ASP A 72 3.74 13.80 -9.31
N VAL A 73 3.25 12.60 -8.97
CA VAL A 73 2.90 12.20 -7.59
C VAL A 73 4.04 11.44 -6.91
N GLN A 74 4.94 10.82 -7.68
CA GLN A 74 6.09 10.05 -7.17
C GLN A 74 7.37 10.88 -6.95
N LYS A 75 7.32 12.19 -7.15
CA LYS A 75 8.44 13.11 -6.88
C LYS A 75 8.52 13.42 -5.40
#